data_AF-A0AAW2CX20-F1
#
_entry.id   AF-A0AAW2CX20-F1
#
_cell.length_a   1.000
_cell.length_b   1.000
_cell.length_c   1.000
_cell.angle_alpha   90.00
_cell.angle_beta   90.00
_cell.angle_gamma   90.00
#
_symmetry.space_group_name_H-M   'P 1'
#
loop_
_entity.id
_entity.type
_entity.pdbx_description
1 polymer ?
#
loop_
_entity_poly.entity_id
_entity_poly.type
_entity_poly.pdbx_seq_one_letter_code
_entity_poly.pdbx_strand_id
1 'polypeptide(L)'
;MFICRINRENQPFSPLVNCRSSGLRVSTASGSTAAMLSAGGYPMPILSQDLQYMVREPISPGAASSLVHGLIKSDQYIETTWFSKEGVIYIDGSHVCYSVQNGDTIKISSKAPILKVFLPHQLLSQNYTHKHELHVQD
;
A
#
# COMPACT_ATOMS: atom_id res chain seq x y z
N MET A 1 -5.08 11.05 -14.91
CA MET A 1 -5.50 11.86 -13.75
C MET A 1 -6.41 10.99 -12.92
N PHE A 2 -6.27 11.05 -11.60
CA PHE A 2 -7.21 10.43 -10.69
C PHE A 2 -7.41 11.35 -9.50
N ILE A 3 -8.51 11.15 -8.80
CA ILE A 3 -8.75 11.77 -7.50
C ILE A 3 -8.73 10.64 -6.48
N CYS A 4 -7.99 10.81 -5.38
CA CYS A 4 -8.01 9.84 -4.30
C CYS A 4 -8.36 10.49 -2.96
N ARG A 5 -8.87 9.67 -2.04
CA ARG A 5 -9.09 10.03 -0.63
C ARG A 5 -8.94 8.80 0.26
N ILE A 6 -8.57 9.01 1.51
CA ILE A 6 -8.43 7.96 2.52
C ILE A 6 -9.61 8.08 3.47
N ASN A 7 -10.50 7.11 3.44
CA ASN A 7 -11.71 7.12 4.25
C ASN A 7 -11.64 6.07 5.35
N ARG A 8 -12.49 6.27 6.34
CA ARG A 8 -12.82 5.27 7.37
C ARG A 8 -14.33 5.04 7.32
N GLU A 9 -14.75 3.79 7.48
CA GLU A 9 -16.17 3.44 7.51
C GLU A 9 -16.87 4.25 8.62
N ASN A 10 -18.05 4.79 8.33
CA ASN A 10 -18.86 5.59 9.27
C ASN A 10 -18.19 6.86 9.82
N GLN A 11 -17.19 7.41 9.14
CA GLN A 11 -16.59 8.71 9.49
C GLN A 11 -16.70 9.72 8.34
N PRO A 12 -16.59 11.02 8.64
CA PRO A 12 -16.53 12.05 7.60
C PRO A 12 -15.40 11.76 6.61
N PHE A 13 -15.65 12.06 5.33
CA PHE A 13 -14.67 11.86 4.27
C PHE A 13 -13.42 12.72 4.49
N SER A 14 -12.24 12.16 4.24
CA SER A 14 -11.02 12.95 4.22
C SER A 14 -11.03 13.93 3.04
N PRO A 15 -10.14 14.95 3.05
CA PRO A 15 -9.91 15.78 1.88
C PRO A 15 -9.60 14.94 0.64
N LEU A 16 -10.14 15.37 -0.50
CA LEU A 16 -9.84 14.82 -1.81
C LEU A 16 -8.50 15.35 -2.30
N VAL A 17 -7.70 14.47 -2.88
CA VAL A 17 -6.42 14.82 -3.51
C VAL A 17 -6.54 14.56 -5.00
N ASN A 18 -6.45 15.62 -5.81
CA ASN A 18 -6.35 15.48 -7.25
C ASN A 18 -4.89 15.22 -7.64
N CYS A 19 -4.65 14.13 -8.37
CA CYS A 19 -3.33 13.75 -8.83
C CYS A 19 -3.28 13.66 -10.35
N ARG A 20 -2.41 14.48 -10.94
CA ARG A 20 -1.87 14.24 -12.28
C ARG A 20 -0.55 13.51 -12.13
N SER A 21 -0.54 12.22 -12.45
CA SER A 21 0.60 11.34 -12.23
C SER A 21 0.55 10.14 -13.18
N SER A 22 1.59 9.30 -13.19
CA SER A 22 1.62 8.07 -13.99
C SER A 22 0.92 6.87 -13.32
N GLY A 23 0.39 7.05 -12.10
CA GLY A 23 -0.42 6.05 -11.42
C GLY A 23 -0.34 6.12 -9.89
N LEU A 24 -0.90 5.09 -9.25
CA LEU A 24 -0.91 4.87 -7.81
C LEU A 24 -0.39 3.45 -7.53
N ARG A 25 0.51 3.32 -6.56
CA ARG A 25 0.96 2.04 -6.00
C ARG A 25 0.33 1.86 -4.63
N VAL A 26 -0.09 0.64 -4.33
CA VAL A 26 -0.48 0.22 -2.98
C VAL A 26 0.17 -1.13 -2.70
N SER A 27 0.75 -1.30 -1.53
CA SER A 27 1.38 -2.55 -1.11
C SER A 27 0.95 -2.97 0.29
N THR A 28 0.87 -4.28 0.51
CA THR A 28 0.81 -4.88 1.85
C THR A 28 2.17 -4.77 2.55
N ALA A 29 2.23 -5.17 3.82
CA ALA A 29 3.49 -5.24 4.54
C ALA A 29 4.50 -6.19 3.87
N SER A 30 4.06 -7.38 3.43
CA SER A 30 4.94 -8.32 2.70
C SER A 30 5.40 -7.77 1.35
N GLY A 31 4.56 -7.00 0.65
CA GLY A 31 4.92 -6.36 -0.62
C GLY A 31 5.75 -5.07 -0.47
N SER A 32 5.94 -4.57 0.74
CA SER A 32 6.64 -3.30 0.99
C SER A 32 8.12 -3.33 0.58
N THR A 33 8.74 -4.51 0.58
CA THR A 33 10.14 -4.74 0.19
C THR A 33 10.33 -4.95 -1.31
N ALA A 34 9.25 -5.04 -2.09
CA ALA A 34 9.29 -5.28 -3.53
C ALA A 34 9.27 -3.95 -4.32
N ALA A 35 8.40 -3.84 -5.33
CA ALA A 35 8.28 -2.64 -6.18
C ALA A 35 8.00 -1.35 -5.40
N MET A 36 7.41 -1.45 -4.20
CA MET A 36 7.21 -0.30 -3.32
C MET A 36 8.56 0.27 -2.82
N LEU A 37 9.47 -0.59 -2.33
CA LEU A 37 10.80 -0.18 -1.88
C LEU A 37 11.60 0.44 -3.03
N SER A 38 11.57 -0.17 -4.22
CA SER A 38 12.24 0.36 -5.42
C SER A 38 11.72 1.74 -5.83
N ALA A 39 10.47 2.07 -5.48
CA ALA A 39 9.85 3.36 -5.79
C ALA A 39 10.18 4.45 -4.76
N GLY A 40 10.96 4.15 -3.72
CA GLY A 40 11.23 5.06 -2.60
C GLY A 40 10.28 4.88 -1.42
N GLY A 41 9.48 3.80 -1.41
CA GLY A 41 8.74 3.39 -0.23
C GLY A 41 9.66 2.84 0.86
N TYR A 42 9.08 2.37 1.96
CA TYR A 42 9.83 1.81 3.08
C TYR A 42 9.36 0.40 3.46
N PRO A 43 10.24 -0.47 3.98
CA PRO A 43 9.84 -1.75 4.53
C PRO A 43 8.87 -1.58 5.70
N MET A 44 7.87 -2.43 5.78
CA MET A 44 6.89 -2.46 6.86
C MET A 44 7.09 -3.71 7.74
N PRO A 45 6.74 -3.64 9.05
CA PRO A 45 6.72 -4.84 9.89
C PRO A 45 5.82 -5.91 9.28
N ILE A 46 6.30 -7.14 9.15
CA ILE A 46 5.61 -8.23 8.41
C ILE A 46 4.22 -8.56 8.97
N LEU A 47 3.97 -8.27 10.25
CA LEU A 47 2.68 -8.49 10.92
C LEU A 47 1.72 -7.29 10.82
N SER A 48 2.16 -6.18 10.21
CA SER A 48 1.31 -5.01 10.01
C SER A 48 0.17 -5.32 9.05
N GLN A 49 -1.04 -4.88 9.41
CA GLN A 49 -2.23 -4.92 8.56
C GLN A 49 -2.50 -3.60 7.84
N ASP A 50 -1.64 -2.60 8.06
CA ASP A 50 -1.68 -1.35 7.30
C ASP A 50 -1.24 -1.62 5.85
N LEU A 51 -1.70 -0.78 4.92
CA LEU A 51 -1.17 -0.71 3.57
C LEU A 51 -0.29 0.53 3.43
N GLN A 52 0.68 0.47 2.53
CA GLN A 52 1.43 1.65 2.09
C GLN A 52 0.96 2.06 0.71
N TYR A 53 0.74 3.36 0.49
CA TYR A 53 0.37 3.89 -0.81
C TYR A 53 1.39 4.91 -1.30
N MET A 54 1.59 5.00 -2.61
CA MET A 54 2.48 5.98 -3.23
C MET A 54 1.99 6.38 -4.62
N VAL A 55 1.85 7.68 -4.86
CA VAL A 55 1.57 8.27 -6.17
C VAL A 55 2.84 8.20 -7.02
N ARG A 56 2.74 7.67 -8.23
CA ARG A 56 3.86 7.54 -9.17
C ARG A 56 4.09 8.82 -9.93
N GLU A 57 5.31 9.38 -9.87
CA GLU A 57 5.74 10.53 -10.69
C GLU A 57 4.71 11.68 -10.68
N PRO A 58 4.35 12.23 -9.49
CA PRO A 58 3.37 13.30 -9.41
C PRO A 58 3.86 14.56 -10.13
N ILE A 59 3.02 15.13 -10.98
CA ILE A 59 3.29 16.38 -11.69
C ILE A 59 2.82 17.55 -10.83
N SER A 60 3.75 18.38 -10.38
CA SER A 60 3.49 19.60 -9.60
C SER A 60 2.56 19.39 -8.39
N PRO A 61 2.91 18.49 -7.44
CA PRO A 61 2.03 18.13 -6.33
C PRO A 61 1.69 19.30 -5.39
N GLY A 62 2.49 20.36 -5.37
CA GLY A 62 2.21 21.58 -4.60
C GLY A 62 1.91 21.29 -3.13
N ALA A 63 0.79 21.82 -2.64
CA ALA A 63 0.31 21.62 -1.27
C ALA A 63 -0.06 20.16 -0.93
N ALA A 64 -0.29 19.31 -1.94
CA ALA A 64 -0.57 17.88 -1.76
C ALA A 64 0.70 17.01 -1.73
N SER A 65 1.89 17.60 -1.74
CA SER A 65 3.18 16.88 -1.68
C SER A 65 3.31 15.95 -0.48
N SER A 66 2.75 16.28 0.68
CA SER A 66 2.72 15.40 1.86
C SER A 66 1.73 14.24 1.76
N LEU A 67 0.85 14.26 0.76
CA LEU A 67 -0.22 13.27 0.54
C LEU A 67 0.07 12.33 -0.64
N VAL A 68 1.29 12.39 -1.21
CA VAL A 68 1.70 11.51 -2.32
C VAL A 68 2.22 10.15 -1.85
N HIS A 69 2.46 9.99 -0.55
CA HIS A 69 3.00 8.76 0.05
C HIS A 69 2.56 8.68 1.51
N GLY A 70 2.11 7.50 1.94
CA GLY A 70 1.77 7.31 3.35
C GLY A 70 1.22 5.92 3.63
N LEU A 71 0.57 5.81 4.79
CA LEU A 71 -0.10 4.60 5.24
C LEU A 71 -1.61 4.73 5.13
N ILE A 72 -2.26 3.61 4.83
CA ILE A 72 -3.69 3.38 4.99
C ILE A 72 -3.82 2.43 6.17
N LYS A 73 -4.46 2.88 7.25
CA LYS A 73 -4.65 2.06 8.45
C LYS A 73 -5.59 0.88 8.18
N SER A 74 -5.48 -0.17 8.99
CA SER A 74 -6.31 -1.37 8.83
C SER A 74 -7.82 -1.13 8.89
N ASP A 75 -8.25 -0.05 9.52
CA ASP A 75 -9.65 0.39 9.58
C ASP A 75 -10.02 1.43 8.51
N GLN A 76 -9.08 1.75 7.61
CA GLN A 76 -9.24 2.69 6.51
C GLN A 76 -9.25 1.99 5.14
N TYR A 77 -9.65 2.74 4.13
CA TYR A 77 -9.52 2.36 2.73
C TYR A 77 -9.19 3.59 1.89
N ILE A 78 -8.49 3.37 0.78
CA ILE A 78 -8.35 4.40 -0.25
C ILE A 78 -9.42 4.18 -1.31
N GLU A 79 -10.07 5.27 -1.69
CA GLU A 79 -10.97 5.31 -2.83
C GLU A 79 -10.35 6.22 -3.88
N THR A 80 -10.25 5.74 -5.10
CA THR A 80 -9.70 6.49 -6.23
C THR A 80 -10.63 6.43 -7.42
N THR A 81 -10.92 7.58 -8.02
CA THR A 81 -11.72 7.69 -9.24
C THR A 81 -10.81 8.05 -10.40
N TRP A 82 -10.88 7.26 -11.46
CA TRP A 82 -10.03 7.40 -12.64
C TRP A 82 -10.66 8.34 -13.66
N PHE A 83 -9.89 9.31 -14.17
CA PHE A 83 -10.38 10.30 -15.13
C PHE A 83 -9.61 10.29 -16.47
N SER A 84 -8.62 9.40 -16.64
CA SER A 84 -8.00 9.22 -17.95
C SER A 84 -8.84 8.32 -18.85
N LYS A 85 -8.63 8.43 -20.17
CA LYS A 85 -9.33 7.61 -21.17
C LYS A 85 -9.14 6.11 -20.93
N GLU A 86 -7.91 5.69 -20.70
CA GLU A 86 -7.51 4.28 -20.54
C GLU A 86 -6.58 4.16 -19.34
N GLY A 87 -6.69 3.06 -18.61
CA GLY A 87 -5.86 2.71 -17.47
C GLY A 87 -5.87 1.20 -17.24
N VAL A 88 -4.93 0.73 -16.42
CA VAL A 88 -4.82 -0.70 -16.06
C VAL A 88 -4.47 -0.82 -14.58
N ILE A 89 -5.17 -1.71 -13.87
CA ILE A 89 -4.78 -2.16 -12.53
C ILE A 89 -3.96 -3.43 -12.69
N TYR A 90 -2.84 -3.50 -12.00
CA TYR A 90 -2.00 -4.70 -11.88
C TYR A 90 -2.03 -5.19 -10.44
N ILE A 91 -2.26 -6.48 -10.24
CA ILE A 91 -2.28 -7.11 -8.92
C ILE A 91 -1.16 -8.15 -8.88
N ASP A 92 -0.20 -7.93 -7.97
CA ASP A 92 0.93 -8.84 -7.75
C ASP A 92 1.76 -9.18 -9.00
N GLY A 93 1.92 -8.19 -9.90
CA GLY A 93 2.64 -8.33 -11.16
C GLY A 93 1.74 -8.19 -12.39
N SER A 94 2.21 -8.63 -13.55
CA SER A 94 1.54 -8.43 -14.84
C SER A 94 0.47 -9.48 -15.17
N HIS A 95 0.40 -10.58 -14.41
CA HIS A 95 -0.48 -11.72 -14.72
C HIS A 95 -1.96 -11.45 -14.41
N VAL A 96 -2.25 -10.71 -13.34
CA VAL A 96 -3.61 -10.32 -12.97
C VAL A 96 -3.76 -8.84 -13.26
N CYS A 97 -4.54 -8.52 -14.30
CA CYS A 97 -4.79 -7.14 -14.69
C CYS A 97 -6.25 -6.90 -15.07
N TYR A 98 -6.69 -5.65 -14.86
CA TYR A 98 -8.04 -5.20 -15.19
C TYR A 98 -7.95 -3.84 -15.88
N SER A 99 -8.69 -3.66 -16.97
CA SER A 99 -8.83 -2.36 -17.62
C SER A 99 -9.64 -1.41 -16.74
N VAL A 100 -9.24 -0.14 -16.72
CA VAL A 100 -9.94 0.95 -16.05
C VAL A 100 -10.29 2.01 -17.08
N GLN A 101 -11.53 2.46 -17.04
CA GLN A 101 -12.06 3.51 -17.91
C GLN A 101 -12.34 4.78 -17.12
N ASN A 102 -12.55 5.87 -17.85
CA ASN A 102 -12.95 7.14 -17.26
C ASN A 102 -14.26 6.99 -16.46
N GLY A 103 -14.25 7.43 -15.21
CA GLY A 103 -15.37 7.34 -14.27
C GLY A 103 -15.32 6.14 -13.34
N ASP A 104 -14.48 5.13 -13.63
CA ASP A 104 -14.34 3.97 -12.76
C ASP A 104 -13.81 4.38 -11.39
N THR A 105 -14.36 3.75 -10.36
CA THR A 105 -13.95 3.96 -8.97
C THR A 105 -13.37 2.67 -8.40
N ILE A 106 -12.19 2.78 -7.81
CA ILE A 106 -11.42 1.69 -7.24
C ILE A 106 -11.35 1.90 -5.74
N LYS A 107 -11.82 0.92 -4.97
CA LYS A 107 -11.70 0.86 -3.51
C LYS A 107 -10.66 -0.18 -3.12
N ILE A 108 -9.67 0.23 -2.32
CA ILE A 108 -8.57 -0.63 -1.86
C ILE A 108 -8.52 -0.59 -0.33
N SER A 109 -8.57 -1.76 0.30
CA SER A 109 -8.54 -1.92 1.76
C SER A 109 -7.77 -3.19 2.15
N SER A 110 -7.36 -3.32 3.41
CA SER A 110 -6.66 -4.50 3.92
C SER A 110 -7.59 -5.62 4.41
N LYS A 111 -8.87 -5.61 4.03
CA LYS A 111 -9.89 -6.59 4.47
C LYS A 111 -9.79 -7.96 3.78
N ALA A 112 -8.73 -8.23 3.02
CA ALA A 112 -8.51 -9.53 2.39
C ALA A 112 -8.18 -10.61 3.44
N PRO A 113 -8.45 -11.91 3.16
CA PRO A 113 -8.06 -12.99 4.05
C PRO A 113 -6.56 -13.00 4.34
N ILE A 114 -6.19 -13.33 5.58
CA ILE A 114 -4.79 -13.40 6.01
C ILE A 114 -4.10 -14.59 5.34
N LEU A 115 -2.92 -14.36 4.75
CA LEU A 115 -2.06 -15.42 4.24
C LEU A 115 -1.41 -16.17 5.41
N LYS A 116 -1.70 -17.47 5.53
CA LYS A 116 -1.04 -18.36 6.49
C LYS A 116 0.27 -18.85 5.89
N VAL A 117 1.38 -18.58 6.58
CA VAL A 117 2.72 -19.04 6.20
C VAL A 117 3.11 -20.20 7.10
N PHE A 118 3.44 -21.34 6.51
CA PHE A 118 3.95 -22.51 7.23
C PHE A 118 5.45 -22.60 7.00
N LEU A 119 6.23 -22.36 8.06
CA LEU A 119 7.68 -22.35 8.00
C LEU A 119 8.25 -23.70 8.46
N PRO A 120 9.33 -24.20 7.82
CA PRO A 120 10.09 -25.32 8.34
C PRO A 120 10.61 -25.05 9.75
N HIS A 121 10.69 -26.10 10.57
CA HIS A 121 11.12 -26.00 11.98
C HIS A 121 12.48 -25.29 12.15
N GLN A 122 13.40 -25.46 11.20
CA GLN A 122 14.73 -24.86 11.23
C GLN A 122 14.71 -23.33 11.18
N LEU A 123 13.74 -22.73 10.47
CA LEU A 123 13.59 -21.27 10.39
C LEU A 123 12.83 -20.69 11.60
N LEU A 124 12.06 -21.53 12.31
CA LEU A 124 11.41 -21.12 13.56
C LEU A 124 12.44 -20.97 14.70
N SER A 125 13.47 -21.83 14.74
CA SER A 125 14.50 -21.82 15.80
C SER A 125 15.46 -20.62 15.73
N GLN A 126 15.75 -20.07 14.54
CA GLN A 126 16.67 -18.94 14.39
C GLN A 126 16.16 -17.64 15.04
N ASN A 127 14.84 -17.47 15.14
CA ASN A 127 14.22 -16.31 15.79
C ASN A 127 14.28 -16.37 17.33
N TYR A 128 14.54 -17.53 17.93
CA TYR A 128 14.69 -17.67 19.38
C TYR A 128 16.10 -17.30 19.85
N THR A 129 17.14 -17.63 19.08
CA THR A 129 18.54 -17.36 19.47
C THR A 129 18.85 -15.86 19.52
N HIS A 130 18.32 -15.07 18.56
CA HIS A 130 18.50 -13.61 18.56
C HIS A 130 17.78 -12.87 19.71
N LYS A 131 16.74 -13.45 20.32
CA LYS A 131 16.10 -12.87 21.50
C LYS A 131 16.90 -13.08 22.79
N HIS A 132 17.75 -14.09 22.85
CA HIS A 132 18.58 -14.37 24.03
C HIS A 132 19.91 -13.58 24.05
N GLU A 133 20.46 -13.23 22.89
CA GLU A 133 21.69 -12.42 22.83
C GLU A 133 21.47 -10.94 23.21
N LEU A 134 20.26 -10.40 23.06
CA LEU A 134 19.93 -9.03 23.45
C LEU A 134 19.62 -8.84 24.95
N HIS A 135 19.68 -9.91 25.75
CA HIS A 135 19.47 -9.87 27.20
C HIS A 135 20.72 -10.23 28.01
N VAL A 136 21.89 -10.35 27.35
CA VAL A 136 23.18 -10.66 27.98
C VAL A 136 24.21 -9.64 27.50
N GLN A 137 23.96 -8.36 27.77
CA GLN A 137 24.99 -7.34 27.87
C GLN A 137 24.63 -6.45 29.05
N ASP A 138 25.01 -6.93 30.25
CA ASP A 138 25.24 -6.12 31.45
C ASP A 138 26.69 -5.63 31.44
#